data_AF-A0A978VEB7-F1
#
_entry.id   AF-A0A978VEB7-F1
#
_cell.length_a   1.000
_cell.length_b   1.000
_cell.length_c   1.000
_cell.angle_alpha   90.00
_cell.angle_beta   90.00
_cell.angle_gamma   90.00
#
_symmetry.space_group_name_H-M   'P 1'
#
loop_
_entity.id
_entity.type
_entity.pdbx_description
1 polymer ?
#
loop_
_entity_poly.entity_id
_entity_poly.type
_entity_poly.pdbx_seq_one_letter_code
_entity_poly.pdbx_strand_id
1 'polypeptide(L)' 'MRFKGMEEDRLDLVLVPLGLVVFGIYHVWFIFTVLHTPRRTVIGLNAESRRQWVFSMMTVSPSSIFLSTF' A
#
# COMPACT_ATOMS: atom_id res chain seq x y z
N MET A 1 27.73 -4.21 42.65
CA MET A 1 28.21 -4.20 41.26
C MET A 1 27.26 -5.07 40.44
N ARG A 2 26.45 -4.47 39.56
CA ARG A 2 25.55 -5.21 38.65
C ARG A 2 26.33 -5.56 37.38
N PHE A 3 26.49 -6.85 37.10
CA PHE A 3 27.03 -7.39 35.83
C PHE A 3 26.04 -7.21 34.67
N LYS A 4 25.48 -6.01 34.48
CA LYS A 4 24.42 -5.74 33.51
C LYS A 4 24.96 -5.28 32.13
N GLY A 5 26.27 -5.15 31.97
CA GLY A 5 26.87 -4.48 30.81
C GLY A 5 27.23 -5.34 29.59
N MET A 6 27.35 -6.68 29.70
CA MET A 6 27.82 -7.50 28.57
C MET A 6 26.71 -8.30 27.86
N GLU A 7 25.69 -8.76 28.58
CA GLU A 7 24.57 -9.49 27.98
C GLU A 7 23.61 -8.55 27.24
N GLU A 8 23.35 -7.37 27.79
CA GLU A 8 22.43 -6.38 27.20
C GLU A 8 22.98 -5.85 25.87
N ASP A 9 24.27 -5.50 25.80
CA ASP A 9 24.92 -5.03 24.57
C ASP A 9 24.86 -6.07 23.43
N ARG A 10 25.02 -7.37 23.76
CA ARG A 10 24.89 -8.45 22.77
C ARG A 10 23.45 -8.65 22.32
N LEU A 11 22.50 -8.44 23.23
CA LEU A 11 21.08 -8.57 22.94
C LEU A 11 20.61 -7.44 22.02
N ASP A 12 21.04 -6.20 22.27
CA ASP A 12 20.73 -5.05 21.43
C ASP A 12 21.29 -5.21 20.01
N LEU A 13 22.50 -5.78 19.91
CA LEU A 13 23.14 -6.09 18.63
C LEU A 13 22.35 -7.08 17.76
N VAL A 14 21.49 -7.91 18.36
CA VAL A 14 20.62 -8.86 17.66
C VAL A 14 19.21 -8.30 17.49
N LEU A 15 18.68 -7.63 18.51
CA LEU A 15 17.30 -7.16 18.55
C LEU A 15 17.07 -5.98 17.59
N VAL A 16 18.05 -5.09 17.46
CA VAL A 16 18.00 -3.95 16.53
C VAL A 16 17.90 -4.40 15.06
N PRO A 17 18.82 -5.23 14.52
CA PRO A 17 18.70 -5.69 13.14
C PRO A 17 17.48 -6.58 12.94
N LEU A 18 17.08 -7.39 13.93
CA LEU A 18 15.86 -8.19 13.86
C LEU A 18 14.61 -7.31 13.72
N GLY A 19 14.52 -6.23 14.51
CA GLY A 19 13.44 -5.25 14.39
C GLY A 19 13.40 -4.60 13.02
N LEU A 20 14.56 -4.22 12.45
CA LEU A 20 14.66 -3.67 11.11
C LEU A 20 14.23 -4.66 10.02
N VAL A 21 14.59 -5.94 10.16
CA VAL A 21 14.18 -7.00 9.23
C VAL A 21 12.66 -7.17 9.24
N VAL A 22 12.03 -7.22 10.41
CA VAL A 22 10.56 -7.32 10.53
C VAL A 22 9.88 -6.10 9.91
N PHE A 23 10.39 -4.91 10.17
CA PHE A 23 9.87 -3.67 9.60
C PHE A 23 9.97 -3.66 8.06
N GLY A 24 11.11 -4.12 7.54
CA GLY A 24 11.36 -4.26 6.11
C GLY A 24 10.41 -5.27 5.45
N ILE A 25 10.24 -6.46 6.05
CA ILE A 25 9.33 -7.49 5.54
C ILE A 25 7.90 -6.96 5.45
N TYR A 26 7.42 -6.26 6.49
CA TYR A 26 6.08 -5.69 6.49
C TYR A 26 5.89 -4.70 5.34
N HIS A 27 6.84 -3.79 5.12
CA HIS A 27 6.76 -2.81 4.04
C HIS A 27 6.85 -3.44 2.65
N VAL A 28 7.75 -4.41 2.46
CA VAL A 28 7.87 -5.14 1.19
C VAL A 28 6.59 -5.91 0.89
N TRP A 29 6.03 -6.62 1.86
CA TRP A 29 4.77 -7.34 1.71
C TRP A 29 3.60 -6.41 1.40
N PHE A 30 3.54 -5.26 2.08
CA PHE A 30 2.51 -4.25 1.85
C PHE A 30 2.59 -3.71 0.41
N ILE A 31 3.78 -3.29 -0.03
CA ILE A 31 3.99 -2.78 -1.40
C ILE A 31 3.68 -3.87 -2.43
N PHE A 32 4.18 -5.09 -2.23
CA PHE A 32 3.92 -6.22 -3.12
C PHE A 32 2.42 -6.50 -3.26
N THR A 33 1.68 -6.52 -2.14
CA THR A 33 0.24 -6.77 -2.14
C THR A 33 -0.52 -5.66 -2.86
N VAL A 34 -0.16 -4.40 -2.63
CA VAL A 34 -0.77 -3.24 -3.32
C VAL A 34 -0.51 -3.28 -4.82
N LEU A 35 0.69 -3.65 -5.25
CA LEU A 35 1.07 -3.68 -6.68
C LEU A 35 0.55 -4.90 -7.43
N HIS A 36 0.60 -6.10 -6.84
CA HIS A 36 0.19 -7.35 -7.51
C HIS A 36 -1.29 -7.65 -7.37
N THR A 37 -1.94 -7.20 -6.29
CA THR A 37 -3.37 -7.45 -6.06
C THR A 37 -4.17 -6.14 -5.89
N PRO A 38 -4.05 -5.17 -6.81
CA PRO A 38 -4.71 -3.86 -6.66
C PRO A 38 -6.22 -4.00 -6.53
N ARG A 39 -6.84 -4.95 -7.25
CA ARG A 39 -8.29 -5.23 -7.22
C ARG A 39 -8.84 -5.71 -5.87
N ARG A 40 -8.01 -6.23 -4.97
CA ARG A 40 -8.46 -6.64 -3.63
C ARG A 40 -8.21 -5.57 -2.56
N THR A 41 -7.54 -4.48 -2.92
CA THR A 41 -7.27 -3.37 -2.00
C THR A 41 -8.21 -2.21 -2.33
N VAL A 42 -8.67 -1.49 -1.30
CA VAL A 42 -9.47 -0.28 -1.47
C VAL A 42 -8.72 0.77 -2.29
N ILE A 43 -7.40 0.89 -2.08
CA ILE A 43 -6.53 1.83 -2.80
C ILE A 43 -6.51 1.52 -4.30
N GLY A 44 -6.32 0.25 -4.68
CA GLY A 44 -6.28 -0.15 -6.09
C GLY A 44 -7.64 -0.07 -6.77
N LEU A 45 -8.73 -0.42 -6.08
CA LEU A 45 -10.09 -0.21 -6.59
C LEU A 45 -10.41 1.27 -6.80
N ASN A 46 -9.98 2.13 -5.87
CA ASN A 46 -10.17 3.57 -5.97
C ASN A 46 -9.38 4.18 -7.14
N ALA A 47 -8.14 3.73 -7.35
CA ALA A 47 -7.33 4.16 -8.49
C ALA A 47 -7.96 3.75 -9.83
N GLU A 48 -8.46 2.52 -9.93
CA GLU A 48 -9.14 2.02 -11.13
C GLU A 48 -10.46 2.77 -11.38
N SER A 49 -11.28 2.97 -10.34
CA SER A 49 -12.54 3.72 -10.44
C SER A 49 -12.30 5.16 -10.93
N ARG A 50 -11.26 5.83 -10.41
CA ARG A 50 -10.86 7.17 -10.90
C ARG A 50 -10.46 7.14 -12.37
N ARG A 51 -9.69 6.14 -12.81
CA ARG A 51 -9.29 5.99 -14.21
C ARG A 51 -10.52 5.79 -15.11
N GLN A 52 -11.46 4.96 -14.69
CA GLN A 52 -12.71 4.71 -15.40
C GLN A 52 -13.59 5.96 -15.47
N TRP A 53 -13.67 6.74 -14.39
CA TRP A 53 -14.39 8.02 -14.36
C TRP A 53 -13.79 9.02 -15.35
N VAL A 54 -12.46 9.18 -15.37
CA VAL A 54 -11.77 10.07 -16.33
C VAL A 54 -12.02 9.60 -17.76
N PHE A 55 -11.88 8.30 -18.03
CA PHE A 55 -12.13 7.76 -19.38
C PHE A 55 -13.58 7.97 -19.80
N SER A 56 -14.54 7.68 -18.91
CA SER A 56 -15.96 7.93 -19.13
C SER A 56 -16.19 9.39 -19.53
N MET A 57 -15.63 10.34 -18.77
CA MET A 57 -15.74 11.77 -19.10
C MET A 57 -15.14 12.17 -20.44
N MET A 58 -14.03 11.55 -20.86
CA MET A 58 -13.45 11.79 -22.19
C MET A 58 -14.31 11.20 -23.30
N THR A 59 -15.02 10.09 -23.03
CA THR A 59 -15.89 9.42 -24.00
C THR A 59 -17.33 9.95 -24.02
N VAL A 60 -17.73 10.75 -23.02
CA VAL A 60 -19.06 11.33 -22.94
C VAL A 60 -19.22 12.40 -24.02
N SER A 61 -20.06 12.12 -25.01
CA SER A 61 -20.50 13.07 -26.04
C SER A 61 -21.72 13.87 -25.52
N PRO A 62 -21.87 15.16 -25.86
CA PRO A 62 -23.06 15.94 -25.53
C PRO A 62 -24.38 15.23 -25.91
N SER A 63 -24.42 14.53 -27.05
CA SER A 63 -25.60 13.76 -27.49
C SER A 63 -25.93 12.57 -26.59
N SER A 64 -24.94 11.96 -25.92
CA SER A 64 -25.16 10.85 -24.97
C SER A 64 -25.73 11.33 -23.62
N ILE A 65 -25.39 12.56 -23.20
CA ILE A 65 -25.96 13.17 -21.99
C ILE A 65 -27.44 13.47 -22.22
N PHE A 66 -27.78 14.10 -23.36
CA PHE A 66 -29.15 14.47 -23.70
C PHE A 66 -30.11 13.27 -23.76
N LEU A 67 -29.69 12.11 -24.28
CA LEU A 67 -30.55 10.91 -24.36
C LEU A 67 -30.73 10.17 -23.01
N SER A 68 -29.95 10.50 -21.98
CA SER A 68 -30.04 9.87 -20.66
C SER A 68 -30.89 10.65 -19.65
N THR A 69 -31.27 11.89 -20.00
CA THR A 69 -31.99 12.84 -19.13
C THR A 69 -33.47 13.03 -19.54
N PHE A 70 -33.88 12.49 -20.69
CA PHE A 70 -35.26 12.45 -21.17
C PHE A 70 -35.70 10.99 -21.37
#